data_AF-A0A8H3ZKY2-F1
#
_entry.id   AF-A0A8H3ZKY2-F1
#
_cell.length_a   1.000
_cell.length_b   1.000
_cell.length_c   1.000
_cell.angle_alpha   90.00
_cell.angle_beta   90.00
_cell.angle_gamma   90.00
#
_symmetry.space_group_name_H-M   'P 1'
#
loop_
_entity.id
_entity.type
_entity.pdbx_description
1 polymer ?
#
loop_
_entity_poly.entity_id
_entity_poly.type
_entity_poly.pdbx_seq_one_letter_code
_entity_poly.pdbx_strand_id
1 'polypeptide(L)'
;MDAKREELEDTDAEEESEDELPEQVGMNANKARECLKKYLSGLYTYIKRALEDKLPDGKDWGSTTACFLFSYPTTWSDVPQHRFRDIVMASSFAQEANHWVNALALDEAQAAMASVSSEQERMRAGHSILIVDIGGGTTDVNTFIVKKDDRKKVQLQPAKNPTGRKHGSVYIDTRATKVLYPAIEESVANHEKPAFSKLAPEEKEKLVESSMVKALLGEQYMDAKHDFNLQEASKEHKLMIPIYANDSPNAAFF
;
A
#
# COMPACT_ATOMS: atom_id res chain seq x y z
N MET A 1 6.55 46.27 30.76
CA MET A 1 6.67 44.87 31.22
C MET A 1 6.74 44.04 29.97
N ASP A 2 7.95 43.94 29.41
CA ASP A 2 8.21 43.21 28.18
C ASP A 2 8.49 41.76 28.53
N ALA A 3 7.55 40.89 28.19
CA ALA A 3 7.75 39.45 28.25
C ALA A 3 8.55 39.04 27.02
N LYS A 4 9.86 38.79 27.22
CA LYS A 4 10.71 38.12 26.24
C LYS A 4 10.11 36.75 25.93
N ARG A 5 9.80 36.54 24.65
CA ARG A 5 9.44 35.25 24.07
C ARG A 5 10.76 34.53 23.82
N GLU A 6 11.08 33.55 24.64
CA GLU A 6 12.19 32.62 24.38
C GLU A 6 11.83 31.81 23.13
N GLU A 7 12.64 31.98 22.08
CA GLU A 7 12.70 31.08 20.95
C GLU A 7 13.39 29.80 21.45
N LEU A 8 12.62 28.71 21.53
CA LEU A 8 13.15 27.37 21.69
C LEU A 8 13.81 27.00 20.36
N GLU A 9 15.13 27.15 20.29
CA GLU A 9 15.96 26.55 19.26
C GLU A 9 15.84 25.03 19.38
N ASP A 10 15.21 24.43 18.37
CA ASP A 10 15.05 22.99 18.19
C ASP A 10 16.40 22.44 17.67
N THR A 11 17.40 22.40 18.55
CA THR A 11 18.66 21.71 18.32
C THR A 11 18.49 20.28 18.80
N ASP A 12 18.09 19.37 17.91
CA ASP A 12 18.39 17.93 17.93
C ASP A 12 17.67 17.27 16.73
N ALA A 13 17.98 17.73 15.52
CA ALA A 13 17.77 16.92 14.31
C ALA A 13 19.04 16.10 14.09
N GLU A 14 19.12 14.94 14.73
CA GLU A 14 20.10 13.92 14.34
C GLU A 14 19.85 13.62 12.85
N GLU A 15 20.83 13.94 12.00
CA GLU A 15 20.86 13.55 10.60
C GLU A 15 20.93 12.02 10.52
N GLU A 16 19.78 11.36 10.61
CA GLU A 16 19.63 9.98 10.14
C GLU A 16 20.00 9.98 8.66
N SER A 17 21.13 9.35 8.35
CA SER A 17 21.63 9.19 6.99
C SER A 17 20.50 8.69 6.09
N GLU A 18 20.07 9.52 5.13
CA GLU A 18 19.10 9.14 4.12
C GLU A 18 19.65 7.93 3.37
N ASP A 19 19.11 6.76 3.68
CA ASP A 19 19.37 5.51 2.98
C ASP A 19 18.76 5.69 1.58
N GLU A 20 19.51 6.32 0.65
CA GLU A 20 19.07 6.60 -0.71
C GLU A 20 18.68 5.27 -1.38
N LEU A 21 17.39 5.15 -1.72
CA LEU A 21 16.90 4.06 -2.56
C LEU A 21 17.57 4.17 -3.94
N PRO A 22 17.80 3.04 -4.63
CA PRO A 22 18.37 3.05 -5.98
C PRO A 22 17.55 3.98 -6.90
N GLU A 23 18.25 4.77 -7.72
CA GLU A 23 17.65 5.66 -8.72
C GLU A 23 16.53 4.91 -9.45
N GLN A 24 15.28 5.36 -9.25
CA GLN A 24 14.15 4.81 -9.97
C GLN A 24 14.37 5.07 -11.45
N VAL A 25 14.71 4.02 -12.21
CA VAL A 25 14.75 4.07 -13.67
C VAL A 25 13.40 4.58 -14.15
N GLY A 26 13.35 5.86 -14.53
CA GLY A 26 12.11 6.59 -14.73
C GLY A 26 11.26 5.90 -15.78
N MET A 27 10.17 5.25 -15.37
CA MET A 27 9.20 4.72 -16.31
C MET A 27 8.64 5.91 -17.11
N ASN A 28 8.77 5.86 -18.44
CA ASN A 28 8.20 6.90 -19.30
C ASN A 28 6.71 7.09 -18.95
N ALA A 29 6.30 8.34 -18.73
CA ALA A 29 4.94 8.70 -18.31
C ALA A 29 3.85 8.06 -19.18
N ASN A 30 4.10 7.89 -20.50
CA ASN A 30 3.18 7.20 -21.39
C ASN A 30 3.03 5.70 -21.05
N LYS A 31 4.14 5.03 -20.72
CA LYS A 31 4.12 3.64 -20.30
C LYS A 31 3.40 3.48 -18.96
N ALA A 32 3.65 4.38 -18.00
CA ALA A 32 2.92 4.41 -16.74
C ALA A 32 1.41 4.55 -16.94
N ARG A 33 1.00 5.46 -17.84
CA ARG A 33 -0.39 5.67 -18.22
C ARG A 33 -1.04 4.41 -18.78
N GLU A 34 -0.38 3.76 -19.73
CA GLU A 34 -0.90 2.54 -20.35
C GLU A 34 -0.94 1.36 -19.38
N CYS A 35 0.05 1.24 -18.49
CA CYS A 35 0.04 0.25 -17.41
C CYS A 35 -1.17 0.45 -16.48
N LEU A 36 -1.41 1.69 -16.02
CA LEU A 36 -2.55 1.99 -15.15
C LEU A 36 -3.88 1.73 -15.84
N LYS A 37 -4.04 2.14 -17.11
CA LYS A 37 -5.25 1.85 -17.89
C LYS A 37 -5.51 0.35 -17.97
N LYS A 38 -4.48 -0.45 -18.32
CA LYS A 38 -4.60 -1.91 -18.41
C LYS A 38 -4.96 -2.53 -17.07
N TYR A 39 -4.33 -2.08 -15.99
CA TYR A 39 -4.65 -2.51 -14.64
C TYR A 39 -6.12 -2.24 -14.30
N LEU A 40 -6.61 -1.01 -14.51
CA LEU A 40 -8.00 -0.64 -14.24
C LEU A 40 -8.99 -1.46 -15.09
N SER A 41 -8.70 -1.69 -16.37
CA SER A 41 -9.51 -2.57 -17.22
C SER A 41 -9.53 -4.02 -16.71
N GLY A 42 -8.40 -4.53 -16.22
CA GLY A 42 -8.32 -5.84 -15.57
C GLY A 42 -9.14 -5.89 -14.29
N LEU A 43 -9.05 -4.86 -13.44
CA LEU A 43 -9.80 -4.74 -12.19
C LEU A 43 -11.31 -4.73 -12.46
N TYR A 44 -11.77 -3.95 -13.44
CA TYR A 44 -13.18 -3.97 -13.86
C TYR A 44 -13.62 -5.37 -14.30
N THR A 45 -12.80 -6.06 -15.11
CA THR A 45 -13.09 -7.42 -15.57
C THR A 45 -13.20 -8.40 -14.40
N TYR A 46 -12.33 -8.27 -13.40
CA TYR A 46 -12.37 -9.06 -12.18
C TYR A 46 -13.65 -8.77 -11.37
N ILE A 47 -13.97 -7.50 -11.12
CA ILE A 47 -15.18 -7.08 -10.39
C ILE A 47 -16.43 -7.62 -11.08
N LYS A 48 -16.53 -7.45 -12.41
CA LYS A 48 -17.62 -8.01 -13.22
C LYS A 48 -17.78 -9.49 -12.93
N ARG A 49 -16.73 -10.29 -13.13
CA ARG A 49 -16.76 -11.75 -12.92
C ARG A 49 -17.16 -12.13 -11.50
N ALA A 50 -16.66 -11.40 -10.50
CA ALA A 50 -16.92 -11.68 -9.09
C ALA A 50 -18.37 -11.35 -8.64
N LEU A 51 -19.07 -10.50 -9.40
CA LEU A 51 -20.43 -10.04 -9.08
C LEU A 51 -21.50 -10.58 -10.05
N GLU A 52 -21.14 -11.01 -11.25
CA GLU A 52 -22.07 -11.48 -12.29
C GLU A 52 -22.96 -12.62 -11.79
N ASP A 53 -22.38 -13.61 -11.09
CA ASP A 53 -23.13 -14.73 -10.50
C ASP A 53 -23.95 -14.33 -9.26
N LYS A 54 -23.79 -13.11 -8.75
CA LYS A 54 -24.51 -12.58 -7.59
C LYS A 54 -25.64 -11.64 -7.98
N LEU A 55 -25.84 -11.41 -9.28
CA LEU A 55 -26.93 -10.56 -9.77
C LEU A 55 -28.29 -11.26 -9.61
N PRO A 56 -29.37 -10.50 -9.40
CA PRO A 56 -30.71 -11.07 -9.37
C PRO A 56 -31.08 -11.77 -10.68
N ASP A 57 -31.95 -12.78 -10.61
CA ASP A 57 -32.42 -13.52 -11.78
C ASP A 57 -32.97 -12.57 -12.87
N GLY A 58 -32.52 -12.80 -14.11
CA GLY A 58 -32.91 -11.99 -15.26
C GLY A 58 -32.19 -10.64 -15.36
N LYS A 59 -31.19 -10.37 -14.51
CA LYS A 59 -30.26 -9.25 -14.67
C LYS A 59 -28.92 -9.74 -15.19
N ASP A 60 -28.36 -8.98 -16.12
CA ASP A 60 -26.97 -9.10 -16.53
C ASP A 60 -26.18 -7.88 -16.07
N TRP A 61 -24.86 -7.96 -16.21
CA TRP A 61 -23.96 -6.90 -15.77
C TRP A 61 -24.18 -5.56 -16.49
N GLY A 62 -24.46 -5.58 -17.79
CA GLY A 62 -24.64 -4.38 -18.61
C GLY A 62 -25.97 -3.66 -18.36
N SER A 63 -27.02 -4.40 -17.99
CA SER A 63 -28.34 -3.86 -17.61
C SER A 63 -28.42 -3.45 -16.13
N THR A 64 -27.42 -3.81 -15.33
CA THR A 64 -27.33 -3.43 -13.92
C THR A 64 -26.74 -2.03 -13.78
N THR A 65 -27.38 -1.19 -12.97
CA THR A 65 -26.81 0.10 -12.59
C THR A 65 -25.67 -0.11 -11.60
N ALA A 66 -24.46 0.28 -11.99
CA ALA A 66 -23.28 0.27 -11.13
C ALA A 66 -22.74 1.69 -10.96
N CYS A 67 -22.25 2.01 -9.77
CA CYS A 67 -21.59 3.27 -9.48
C CYS A 67 -20.16 2.98 -9.01
N PHE A 68 -19.18 3.50 -9.74
CA PHE A 68 -17.77 3.39 -9.41
C PHE A 68 -17.25 4.75 -8.97
N LEU A 69 -16.85 4.83 -7.70
CA LEU A 69 -16.26 6.01 -7.09
C LEU A 69 -14.79 5.72 -6.83
N PHE A 70 -13.89 6.53 -7.38
CA PHE A 70 -12.46 6.41 -7.14
C PHE A 70 -12.00 7.49 -6.17
N SER A 71 -11.14 7.08 -5.23
CA SER A 71 -10.34 8.00 -4.44
C SER A 71 -9.07 8.41 -5.17
N TYR A 72 -8.46 9.51 -4.74
CA TYR A 72 -7.16 9.97 -5.22
C TYR A 72 -6.31 10.52 -4.05
N PRO A 73 -4.98 10.59 -4.18
CA PRO A 73 -4.14 11.07 -3.09
C PRO A 73 -4.46 12.50 -2.69
N THR A 74 -4.57 12.74 -1.38
CA THR A 74 -4.97 14.04 -0.81
C THR A 74 -3.98 15.17 -1.14
N THR A 75 -2.74 14.83 -1.49
CA THR A 75 -1.68 15.78 -1.84
C THR A 75 -1.66 16.17 -3.32
N TRP A 76 -2.52 15.59 -4.17
CA TRP A 76 -2.53 15.88 -5.60
C TRP A 76 -3.13 17.24 -5.94
N SER A 77 -2.45 17.97 -6.82
CA SER A 77 -2.99 19.16 -7.49
C SER A 77 -3.89 18.79 -8.69
N ASP A 78 -4.51 19.77 -9.33
CA ASP A 78 -5.49 19.56 -10.41
C ASP A 78 -4.93 18.77 -11.61
N VAL A 79 -3.65 18.95 -11.94
CA VAL A 79 -3.04 18.32 -13.12
C VAL A 79 -2.99 16.78 -13.02
N PRO A 80 -2.41 16.17 -11.97
CA PRO A 80 -2.45 14.71 -11.81
C PRO A 80 -3.87 14.16 -11.65
N GLN A 81 -4.77 14.90 -10.99
CA GLN A 81 -6.19 14.52 -10.88
C GLN A 81 -6.86 14.40 -12.27
N HIS A 82 -6.70 15.41 -13.12
CA HIS A 82 -7.25 15.36 -14.49
C HIS A 82 -6.67 14.22 -15.31
N ARG A 83 -5.35 14.00 -15.22
CA ARG A 83 -4.70 12.86 -15.90
C ARG A 83 -5.27 11.53 -15.44
N PHE A 84 -5.46 11.35 -14.14
CA PHE A 84 -6.05 10.14 -13.57
C PHE A 84 -7.49 9.93 -14.04
N ARG A 85 -8.32 10.98 -14.00
CA ARG A 85 -9.68 10.94 -14.54
C ARG A 85 -9.69 10.48 -15.99
N ASP A 86 -8.84 11.04 -16.84
CA ASP A 86 -8.80 10.68 -18.25
C ASP A 86 -8.38 9.21 -18.46
N ILE A 87 -7.51 8.67 -17.60
CA ILE A 87 -7.13 7.24 -17.62
C ILE A 87 -8.31 6.35 -17.20
N VAL A 88 -9.01 6.70 -16.12
CA VAL A 88 -10.19 5.97 -15.63
C VAL A 88 -11.28 5.96 -16.72
N MET A 89 -11.56 7.10 -17.34
CA MET A 89 -12.55 7.20 -18.42
C MET A 89 -12.13 6.45 -19.69
N ALA A 90 -10.82 6.29 -19.93
CA ALA A 90 -10.30 5.48 -21.04
C ALA A 90 -10.23 3.98 -20.72
N SER A 91 -10.53 3.56 -19.48
CA SER A 91 -10.54 2.17 -19.05
C SER A 91 -11.91 1.51 -19.26
N SER A 92 -12.05 0.24 -18.85
CA SER A 92 -13.30 -0.50 -19.02
C SER A 92 -14.44 -0.06 -18.10
N PHE A 93 -14.15 0.75 -17.07
CA PHE A 93 -15.18 1.24 -16.14
C PHE A 93 -16.22 2.16 -16.81
N ALA A 94 -15.86 2.87 -17.88
CA ALA A 94 -16.74 3.84 -18.54
C ALA A 94 -17.37 3.32 -19.86
N GLN A 95 -17.41 2.00 -20.06
CA GLN A 95 -17.88 1.40 -21.32
C GLN A 95 -19.37 1.06 -21.34
N GLU A 96 -19.95 0.69 -20.20
CA GLU A 96 -21.36 0.29 -20.12
C GLU A 96 -22.27 1.51 -19.89
N ALA A 97 -23.37 1.59 -20.64
CA ALA A 97 -24.26 2.76 -20.60
C ALA A 97 -24.95 2.96 -19.25
N ASN A 98 -25.18 1.89 -18.49
CA ASN A 98 -25.84 1.95 -17.18
C ASN A 98 -24.86 2.13 -16.02
N HIS A 99 -23.56 2.29 -16.30
CA HIS A 99 -22.55 2.46 -15.26
C HIS A 99 -22.18 3.93 -15.13
N TRP A 100 -22.15 4.39 -13.88
CA TRP A 100 -21.73 5.74 -13.54
C TRP A 100 -20.34 5.72 -12.92
N VAL A 101 -19.45 6.57 -13.41
CA VAL A 101 -18.06 6.64 -12.96
C VAL A 101 -17.74 8.05 -12.48
N ASN A 102 -17.21 8.16 -11.28
CA ASN A 102 -16.62 9.38 -10.76
C ASN A 102 -15.18 9.11 -10.32
N ALA A 103 -14.22 9.55 -11.13
CA ALA A 103 -12.80 9.34 -10.89
C ALA A 103 -12.21 10.27 -9.81
N LEU A 104 -12.93 11.31 -9.42
CA LEU A 104 -12.50 12.33 -8.46
C LEU A 104 -13.57 12.47 -7.37
N ALA A 105 -14.06 11.33 -6.87
CA ALA A 105 -15.21 11.32 -5.96
C ALA A 105 -14.84 11.88 -4.59
N LEU A 106 -13.72 11.41 -4.03
CA LEU A 106 -13.19 11.79 -2.73
C LEU A 106 -11.65 11.72 -2.80
N ASP A 107 -10.94 12.46 -1.97
CA ASP A 107 -9.55 12.11 -1.70
C ASP A 107 -9.48 10.88 -0.76
N GLU A 108 -8.30 10.26 -0.65
CA GLU A 108 -8.08 9.06 0.18
C GLU A 108 -8.46 9.28 1.65
N ALA A 109 -8.09 10.44 2.21
CA ALA A 109 -8.42 10.81 3.58
C ALA A 109 -9.94 10.92 3.79
N GLN A 110 -10.66 11.55 2.86
CA GLN A 110 -12.13 11.64 2.89
C GLN A 110 -12.81 10.28 2.72
N ALA A 111 -12.25 9.41 1.86
CA ALA A 111 -12.76 8.05 1.67
C ALA A 111 -12.62 7.22 2.95
N ALA A 112 -11.47 7.32 3.64
CA ALA A 112 -11.25 6.68 4.94
C ALA A 112 -12.23 7.20 6.02
N MET A 113 -12.54 8.50 6.01
CA MET A 113 -13.55 9.04 6.91
C MET A 113 -14.95 8.50 6.62
N ALA A 114 -15.31 8.35 5.36
CA ALA A 114 -16.62 7.85 4.95
C ALA A 114 -16.82 6.40 5.42
N SER A 115 -15.78 5.55 5.39
CA SER A 115 -15.87 4.16 5.87
C SER A 115 -16.01 4.07 7.39
N VAL A 116 -15.28 4.88 8.15
CA VAL A 116 -15.36 4.86 9.63
C VAL A 116 -16.66 5.48 10.14
N SER A 117 -17.18 6.51 9.45
CA SER A 117 -18.45 7.16 9.80
C SER A 117 -19.64 6.19 9.81
N SER A 118 -19.58 5.11 9.05
CA SER A 118 -20.65 4.10 9.04
C SER A 118 -20.59 3.11 10.21
N GLU A 119 -19.46 3.00 10.91
CA GLU A 119 -19.22 1.95 11.91
C GLU A 119 -19.12 2.44 13.37
N GLN A 120 -18.84 3.73 13.62
CA GLN A 120 -18.58 4.26 14.98
C GLN A 120 -19.41 5.49 15.36
N GLU A 121 -19.33 5.90 16.64
CA GLU A 121 -19.98 7.08 17.21
C GLU A 121 -19.82 8.32 16.32
N ARG A 122 -20.93 9.06 16.15
CA ARG A 122 -20.98 10.26 15.31
C ARG A 122 -19.85 11.24 15.63
N MET A 123 -19.13 11.63 14.57
CA MET A 123 -18.17 12.73 14.59
C MET A 123 -18.91 14.04 14.85
N ARG A 124 -18.91 14.49 16.11
CA ARG A 124 -19.65 15.69 16.50
C ARG A 124 -18.94 16.94 16.02
N ALA A 125 -19.71 18.00 15.77
CA ALA A 125 -19.16 19.31 15.48
C ALA A 125 -18.17 19.75 16.58
N GLY A 126 -17.01 20.25 16.17
CA GLY A 126 -15.91 20.64 17.05
C GLY A 126 -14.84 19.55 17.24
N HIS A 127 -15.10 18.29 16.89
CA HIS A 127 -14.08 17.25 16.95
C HIS A 127 -12.95 17.52 15.95
N SER A 128 -11.72 17.25 16.37
CA SER A 128 -10.54 17.21 15.50
C SER A 128 -10.23 15.76 15.16
N ILE A 129 -9.93 15.51 13.89
CA ILE A 129 -9.72 14.18 13.34
C ILE A 129 -8.35 14.19 12.68
N LEU A 130 -7.53 13.22 13.06
CA LEU A 130 -6.23 12.95 12.45
C LEU A 130 -6.34 11.65 11.67
N ILE A 131 -5.97 11.70 10.40
CA ILE A 131 -5.89 10.54 9.51
C ILE A 131 -4.43 10.37 9.14
N VAL A 132 -3.93 9.16 9.35
CA VAL A 132 -2.56 8.76 9.08
C VAL A 132 -2.64 7.58 8.13
N ASP A 133 -2.48 7.84 6.83
CA ASP A 133 -2.47 6.83 5.78
C ASP A 133 -1.03 6.40 5.52
N ILE A 134 -0.64 5.22 6.03
CA ILE A 134 0.70 4.65 5.87
C ILE A 134 0.59 3.53 4.85
N GLY A 135 0.77 3.90 3.58
CA GLY A 135 0.73 2.98 2.45
C GLY A 135 2.07 2.27 2.20
N GLY A 136 2.16 1.60 1.04
CA GLY A 136 3.38 0.92 0.64
C GLY A 136 4.52 1.87 0.28
N GLY A 137 4.22 2.93 -0.49
CA GLY A 137 5.22 3.88 -0.96
C GLY A 137 5.11 5.29 -0.38
N THR A 138 3.99 5.63 0.26
CA THR A 138 3.74 6.97 0.80
C THR A 138 3.14 6.90 2.19
N THR A 139 3.39 7.93 2.97
CA THR A 139 2.75 8.19 4.25
C THR A 139 2.15 9.58 4.17
N ASP A 140 0.83 9.66 4.25
CA ASP A 140 0.05 10.88 4.12
C ASP A 140 -0.69 11.16 5.43
N VAL A 141 -0.49 12.37 5.97
CA VAL A 141 -1.09 12.82 7.23
C VAL A 141 -2.03 13.98 6.94
N ASN A 142 -3.27 13.83 7.39
CA ASN A 142 -4.34 14.79 7.19
C ASN A 142 -5.04 15.10 8.51
N THR A 143 -5.36 16.38 8.74
CA THR A 143 -6.10 16.81 9.93
C THR A 143 -7.34 17.59 9.54
N PHE A 144 -8.49 17.20 10.08
CA PHE A 144 -9.77 17.84 9.83
C PHE A 144 -10.43 18.28 11.13
N ILE A 145 -11.20 19.37 11.07
CA ILE A 145 -12.13 19.78 12.12
C ILE A 145 -13.54 19.55 11.58
N VAL A 146 -14.36 18.84 12.35
CA VAL A 146 -15.76 18.64 12.02
C VAL A 146 -16.51 19.95 12.25
N LYS A 147 -17.01 20.58 11.19
CA LYS A 147 -17.82 21.80 11.31
C LYS A 147 -19.26 21.52 11.63
N LYS A 148 -19.81 20.49 11.01
CA LYS A 148 -21.22 20.13 11.14
C LYS A 148 -21.39 18.65 10.84
N ASP A 149 -22.23 18.01 11.63
CA ASP A 149 -22.79 16.70 11.33
C ASP A 149 -24.31 16.84 11.40
N ASP A 150 -24.98 16.77 10.24
CA ASP A 150 -26.44 16.81 10.16
C ASP A 150 -27.08 15.41 10.04
N ARG A 151 -26.32 14.35 10.37
CA ARG A 151 -26.67 12.93 10.26
C ARG A 151 -26.75 12.39 8.83
N LYS A 152 -26.73 13.25 7.82
CA LYS A 152 -26.71 12.87 6.39
C LYS A 152 -25.40 13.25 5.72
N LYS A 153 -24.75 14.32 6.19
CA LYS A 153 -23.49 14.84 5.68
C LYS A 153 -22.65 15.34 6.85
N VAL A 154 -21.37 14.96 6.82
CA VAL A 154 -20.34 15.51 7.68
C VAL A 154 -19.59 16.58 6.88
N GLN A 155 -19.54 17.80 7.40
CA GLN A 155 -18.74 18.88 6.83
C GLN A 155 -17.40 18.94 7.55
N LEU A 156 -16.33 18.69 6.79
CA LEU A 156 -14.97 18.73 7.26
C LEU A 156 -14.30 20.03 6.82
N GLN A 157 -13.56 20.67 7.73
CA GLN A 157 -12.63 21.74 7.39
C GLN A 157 -11.21 21.20 7.58
N PRO A 158 -10.32 21.29 6.57
CA PRO A 158 -8.89 21.03 6.77
C PRO A 158 -8.33 21.94 7.86
N ALA A 159 -7.70 21.37 8.88
CA ALA A 159 -7.07 22.12 9.98
C ALA A 159 -5.70 22.66 9.56
N LYS A 160 -5.00 21.91 8.69
CA LYS A 160 -3.72 22.24 8.07
C LYS A 160 -3.71 21.70 6.64
N ASN A 161 -2.73 22.14 5.84
CA ASN A 161 -2.48 21.55 4.54
C ASN A 161 -2.09 20.07 4.71
N PRO A 162 -2.60 19.17 3.85
CA PRO A 162 -2.15 17.79 3.76
C PRO A 162 -0.63 17.69 3.65
N THR A 163 -0.03 16.75 4.36
CA THR A 163 1.40 16.47 4.24
C THR A 163 1.60 15.03 3.82
N GLY A 164 2.34 14.82 2.73
CA GLY A 164 2.72 13.49 2.24
C GLY A 164 4.23 13.36 2.16
N ARG A 165 4.75 12.20 2.56
CA ARG A 165 6.15 11.82 2.36
C ARG A 165 6.23 10.54 1.56
N LYS A 166 7.27 10.38 0.75
CA LYS A 166 7.60 9.14 0.03
C LYS A 166 8.24 8.11 0.96
N HIS A 167 7.62 7.85 2.10
CA HIS A 167 8.03 6.84 3.07
C HIS A 167 6.86 5.91 3.27
N GLY A 168 7.07 4.61 3.18
CA GLY A 168 6.01 3.62 3.35
C GLY A 168 6.62 2.26 3.67
N SER A 169 5.80 1.21 3.69
CA SER A 169 6.26 -0.13 4.04
C SER A 169 7.41 -0.65 3.16
N VAL A 170 7.57 -0.15 1.93
CA VAL A 170 8.70 -0.51 1.04
C VAL A 170 10.06 -0.23 1.69
N TYR A 171 10.17 0.80 2.54
CA TYR A 171 11.42 1.08 3.26
C TYR A 171 11.68 0.03 4.34
N ILE A 172 10.63 -0.43 5.01
CA ILE A 172 10.69 -1.52 5.99
C ILE A 172 11.12 -2.80 5.27
N ASP A 173 10.48 -3.14 4.15
CA ASP A 173 10.80 -4.33 3.36
C ASP A 173 12.24 -4.27 2.81
N THR A 174 12.68 -3.10 2.34
CA THR A 174 14.07 -2.88 1.88
C THR A 174 15.06 -3.08 3.02
N ARG A 175 14.78 -2.52 4.21
CA ARG A 175 15.67 -2.64 5.36
C ARG A 175 15.73 -4.07 5.87
N ALA A 176 14.58 -4.74 6.00
CA ALA A 176 14.49 -6.16 6.34
C ALA A 176 15.29 -6.99 5.33
N THR A 177 15.18 -6.67 4.04
CA THR A 177 15.95 -7.33 2.99
C THR A 177 17.45 -7.18 3.19
N LYS A 178 17.94 -5.95 3.38
CA LYS A 178 19.35 -5.67 3.65
C LYS A 178 19.88 -6.43 4.88
N VAL A 179 19.07 -6.55 5.93
CA VAL A 179 19.47 -7.22 7.19
C VAL A 179 19.48 -8.75 7.05
N LEU A 180 18.49 -9.32 6.36
CA LEU A 180 18.34 -10.78 6.23
C LEU A 180 19.21 -11.37 5.12
N TYR A 181 19.53 -10.60 4.08
CA TYR A 181 20.25 -11.08 2.90
C TYR A 181 21.56 -11.81 3.26
N PRO A 182 22.47 -11.27 4.10
CA PRO A 182 23.73 -11.96 4.41
C PRO A 182 23.52 -13.31 5.12
N ALA A 183 22.55 -13.37 6.03
CA ALA A 183 22.25 -14.61 6.77
C ALA A 183 21.64 -15.69 5.86
N ILE A 184 20.81 -15.27 4.91
CA ILE A 184 20.22 -16.18 3.92
C ILE A 184 21.26 -16.63 2.91
N GLU A 185 22.12 -15.72 2.44
CA GLU A 185 23.25 -16.05 1.55
C GLU A 185 24.17 -17.08 2.20
N GLU A 186 24.55 -16.87 3.47
CA GLU A 186 25.34 -17.84 4.23
C GLU A 186 24.62 -19.19 4.37
N SER A 187 23.33 -19.18 4.68
CA SER A 187 22.52 -20.40 4.82
C SER A 187 22.45 -21.19 3.52
N VAL A 188 22.15 -20.52 2.39
CA VAL A 188 22.09 -21.12 1.05
C VAL A 188 23.46 -21.69 0.67
N ALA A 189 24.53 -20.92 0.86
CA ALA A 189 25.89 -21.36 0.59
C ALA A 189 26.27 -22.60 1.43
N ASN A 190 25.78 -22.70 2.66
CA ASN A 190 26.06 -23.81 3.56
C ASN A 190 25.26 -25.07 3.26
N HIS A 191 24.03 -24.96 2.78
CA HIS A 191 23.18 -26.11 2.47
C HIS A 191 23.46 -26.69 1.07
N GLU A 192 23.92 -25.89 0.11
CA GLU A 192 24.18 -26.32 -1.27
C GLU A 192 25.68 -26.35 -1.64
N LYS A 193 26.59 -26.55 -0.67
CA LYS A 193 28.06 -26.36 -0.81
C LYS A 193 28.71 -26.84 -2.13
N PRO A 194 28.45 -28.06 -2.65
CA PRO A 194 29.11 -28.50 -3.88
C PRO A 194 28.51 -27.89 -5.17
N ALA A 195 27.28 -27.38 -5.13
CA ALA A 195 26.59 -26.76 -6.27
C ALA A 195 26.73 -25.24 -6.25
N PHE A 196 26.51 -24.59 -5.09
CA PHE A 196 26.55 -23.14 -4.93
C PHE A 196 27.93 -22.56 -5.30
N SER A 197 29.02 -23.22 -4.87
CA SER A 197 30.39 -22.76 -5.16
C SER A 197 30.72 -22.70 -6.66
N LYS A 198 30.00 -23.45 -7.50
CA LYS A 198 30.22 -23.55 -8.96
C LYS A 198 29.34 -22.62 -9.79
N LEU A 199 28.33 -21.99 -9.18
CA LEU A 199 27.42 -21.07 -9.86
C LEU A 199 28.12 -19.76 -10.22
N ALA A 200 27.70 -19.17 -11.35
CA ALA A 200 28.09 -17.81 -11.71
C ALA A 200 27.50 -16.79 -10.70
N PRO A 201 28.09 -15.59 -10.55
CA PRO A 201 27.61 -14.58 -9.60
C PRO A 201 26.11 -14.25 -9.75
N GLU A 202 25.63 -14.06 -10.98
CA GLU A 202 24.22 -13.76 -11.26
C GLU A 202 23.26 -14.91 -10.89
N GLU A 203 23.73 -16.15 -10.96
CA GLU A 203 22.95 -17.33 -10.60
C GLU A 203 22.87 -17.50 -9.07
N LYS A 204 23.96 -17.17 -8.37
CA LYS A 204 23.98 -17.10 -6.90
C LYS A 204 23.03 -16.04 -6.39
N GLU A 205 23.07 -14.85 -6.98
CA GLU A 205 22.19 -13.74 -6.63
C GLU A 205 20.71 -14.14 -6.79
N LYS A 206 20.32 -14.67 -7.95
CA LYS A 206 18.96 -15.16 -8.19
C LYS A 206 18.50 -16.24 -7.21
N LEU A 207 19.41 -17.15 -6.84
CA LEU A 207 19.10 -18.22 -5.89
C LEU A 207 18.88 -17.67 -4.47
N VAL A 208 19.72 -16.72 -4.04
CA VAL A 208 19.57 -16.03 -2.76
C VAL A 208 18.30 -15.19 -2.75
N GLU A 209 18.01 -14.43 -3.82
CA GLU A 209 16.76 -13.68 -3.97
C GLU A 209 15.53 -14.59 -3.93
N SER A 210 15.56 -15.72 -4.64
CA SER A 210 14.46 -16.70 -4.60
C SER A 210 14.27 -17.29 -3.21
N SER A 211 15.36 -17.59 -2.51
CA SER A 211 15.35 -18.10 -1.13
C SER A 211 14.83 -17.03 -0.16
N MET A 212 15.17 -15.78 -0.40
CA MET A 212 14.69 -14.62 0.35
C MET A 212 13.19 -14.44 0.17
N VAL A 213 12.68 -14.47 -1.07
CA VAL A 213 11.24 -14.42 -1.34
C VAL A 213 10.51 -15.58 -0.66
N LYS A 214 11.05 -16.80 -0.69
CA LYS A 214 10.47 -17.95 0.03
C LYS A 214 10.48 -17.76 1.54
N ALA A 215 11.56 -17.22 2.10
CA ALA A 215 11.66 -16.92 3.53
C ALA A 215 10.62 -15.87 3.96
N LEU A 216 10.44 -14.82 3.15
CA LEU A 216 9.49 -13.73 3.41
C LEU A 216 8.02 -14.09 3.10
N LEU A 217 7.77 -15.09 2.25
CA LEU A 217 6.41 -15.54 1.89
C LEU A 217 6.03 -16.87 2.55
N GLY A 218 6.94 -17.49 3.31
CA GLY A 218 6.67 -18.75 4.00
C GLY A 218 5.58 -18.56 5.05
N GLU A 219 4.70 -19.55 5.20
CA GLU A 219 3.61 -19.54 6.19
C GLU A 219 4.11 -19.18 7.59
N GLN A 220 5.28 -19.70 7.98
CA GLN A 220 5.88 -19.40 9.28
C GLN A 220 6.28 -17.92 9.47
N TYR A 221 6.72 -17.23 8.41
CA TYR A 221 6.98 -15.79 8.50
C TYR A 221 5.68 -14.99 8.52
N MET A 222 4.68 -15.42 7.75
CA MET A 222 3.35 -14.79 7.76
C MET A 222 2.65 -14.95 9.11
N ASP A 223 2.73 -16.14 9.72
CA ASP A 223 2.22 -16.45 11.05
C ASP A 223 3.01 -15.68 12.12
N ALA A 224 4.35 -15.68 12.04
CA ALA A 224 5.18 -14.90 12.94
C ALA A 224 4.88 -13.41 12.85
N LYS A 225 4.70 -12.85 11.65
CA LYS A 225 4.32 -11.44 11.43
C LYS A 225 2.93 -11.13 12.01
N HIS A 226 1.98 -12.05 11.85
CA HIS A 226 0.64 -11.93 12.41
C HIS A 226 0.66 -11.96 13.95
N ASP A 227 1.44 -12.87 14.56
CA ASP A 227 1.61 -12.99 16.00
C ASP A 227 2.44 -11.83 16.60
N PHE A 228 3.42 -11.31 15.87
CA PHE A 228 4.23 -10.15 16.26
C PHE A 228 3.35 -8.90 16.42
N ASN A 229 2.43 -8.67 15.49
CA ASN A 229 1.43 -7.59 15.57
C ASN A 229 0.49 -7.71 16.79
N LEU A 230 0.35 -8.90 17.38
CA LEU A 230 -0.49 -9.14 18.55
C LEU A 230 0.28 -9.06 19.88
N GLN A 231 1.62 -9.21 19.88
CA GLN A 231 2.43 -9.33 21.10
C GLN A 231 3.39 -8.15 21.37
N GLU A 232 3.67 -7.27 20.41
CA GLU A 232 4.63 -6.16 20.53
C GLU A 232 4.09 -4.92 21.28
N ALA A 233 3.76 -5.08 22.55
CA ALA A 233 3.84 -3.99 23.52
C ALA A 233 5.09 -4.09 24.43
N SER A 234 5.87 -5.18 24.35
CA SER A 234 7.11 -5.28 25.13
C SER A 234 8.05 -6.39 24.65
N LYS A 235 9.32 -6.01 24.39
CA LYS A 235 10.57 -6.81 24.41
C LYS A 235 11.20 -7.16 23.06
N GLU A 236 12.51 -6.90 23.00
CA GLU A 236 13.44 -7.31 21.94
C GLU A 236 13.45 -8.83 21.74
N HIS A 237 13.20 -9.29 20.51
CA HIS A 237 13.35 -10.68 20.11
C HIS A 237 14.11 -10.82 18.78
N LYS A 238 14.84 -11.93 18.63
CA LYS A 238 15.52 -12.33 17.39
C LYS A 238 14.60 -13.21 16.55
N LEU A 239 14.36 -12.82 15.30
CA LEU A 239 13.62 -13.60 14.32
C LEU A 239 14.45 -14.82 13.87
N MET A 240 13.89 -16.02 14.03
CA MET A 240 14.46 -17.27 13.54
C MET A 240 13.62 -17.76 12.35
N ILE A 241 14.16 -17.67 11.13
CA ILE A 241 13.50 -18.19 9.92
C ILE A 241 14.15 -19.53 9.54
N PRO A 242 13.47 -20.68 9.68
CA PRO A 242 13.97 -21.93 9.15
C PRO A 242 13.70 -22.01 7.63
N ILE A 243 14.75 -22.23 6.86
CA ILE A 243 14.67 -22.41 5.41
C ILE A 243 14.54 -23.91 5.13
N TYR A 244 13.37 -24.36 4.64
CA TYR A 244 13.22 -25.73 4.16
C TYR A 244 13.73 -25.81 2.72
N ALA A 245 14.86 -26.49 2.52
CA ALA A 245 15.27 -26.97 1.21
C ALA A 245 14.33 -28.11 0.81
N ASN A 246 13.77 -28.03 -0.40
CA ASN A 246 12.93 -29.09 -0.96
C ASN A 246 13.80 -30.34 -1.23
N ASP A 247 13.85 -31.24 -0.27
CA ASP A 247 14.35 -32.60 -0.47
C ASP A 247 13.18 -33.51 -0.86
N SER A 248 12.87 -33.60 -2.15
CA SER A 248 12.16 -34.78 -2.64
C SER A 248 12.45 -35.11 -4.10
N PRO A 249 13.31 -36.10 -4.34
CA PRO A 249 13.24 -36.94 -5.53
C PRO A 249 12.21 -38.04 -5.27
N ASN A 250 11.03 -37.94 -5.89
CA ASN A 250 9.88 -38.88 -5.86
C ASN A 250 8.75 -38.54 -4.89
N ALA A 251 7.74 -37.83 -5.39
CA ALA A 251 6.36 -38.09 -5.01
C ALA A 251 5.56 -38.25 -6.31
N ALA A 252 5.17 -39.51 -6.58
CA ALA A 252 4.29 -39.86 -7.68
C ALA A 252 2.93 -39.19 -7.47
N PHE A 253 2.39 -38.64 -8.55
CA PHE A 253 0.99 -38.24 -8.63
C PHE A 253 0.08 -39.47 -8.49
N PHE A 254 -0.78 -39.45 -7.48
CA PHE A 254 -2.12 -40.06 -7.49
C PHE A 254 -3.08 -39.08 -6.83
#